data_AF-A0A2E0WW72-F1
#
_entry.id   AF-A0A2E0WW72-F1
#
_cell.length_a   1.000
_cell.length_b   1.000
_cell.length_c   1.000
_cell.angle_alpha   90.00
_cell.angle_beta   90.00
_cell.angle_gamma   90.00
#
_symmetry.space_group_name_H-M   'P 1'
#
loop_
_entity.id
_entity.type
_entity.pdbx_description
1 polymer ?
#
loop_
_entity_poly.entity_id
_entity_poly.type
_entity_poly.pdbx_seq_one_letter_code
_entity_poly.pdbx_strand_id
1 'polypeptide(L)'
;MERLENKALLAGEVLVNVVGGHLLITGDAEANQIAVSSGEDPGSFVIRGLDGTTVSMADAPDGTPPGSELTVEGVRGNVRIATGDGDDVVRINRARFARSLAIGTGEGNDTVLIGVPAPSAPAAAEADGEASAEEDPAVDANVAVRGSVRIATFAGEDVVRVADTAIGGHLAVLTGADSDRVVLGADPETPPAEGGAATDELVAESEETDGDAPDPHLLRARGGILVSLGAGDDAASLRDVGSRRGVAVGGDGGSDRIALSDVDAGFSLLVNGGRGDATDNVVLDDVRARFAAVRTGDGADRVRIADSAFAALAVSTGGGDDIVGVAGTKARVAVFLGGPGEDTLNEGEGNEFGTKIVRNFEIPAPPTDGGASGDAGAGPTTAVLPRLVRRARVAAK
;
A
#
# COMPACT_ATOMS: atom_id res chain seq x y z
N MET A 1 -53.68 10.30 2.41
CA MET A 1 -52.22 10.09 2.56
C MET A 1 -51.60 10.52 1.26
N GLU A 2 -50.96 11.69 1.22
CA GLU A 2 -50.10 12.07 0.10
C GLU A 2 -48.84 11.19 0.16
N ARG A 3 -48.43 10.64 -0.98
CA ARG A 3 -47.15 9.94 -1.11
C ARG A 3 -46.06 11.00 -1.11
N LEU A 4 -45.12 10.92 -0.16
CA LEU A 4 -43.88 11.68 -0.20
C LEU A 4 -43.18 11.35 -1.52
N GLU A 5 -43.02 12.35 -2.39
CA GLU A 5 -42.21 12.22 -3.59
C GLU A 5 -40.77 11.96 -3.17
N ASN A 6 -40.18 10.93 -3.77
CA ASN A 6 -38.79 10.57 -3.51
C ASN A 6 -37.95 11.72 -4.07
N LYS A 7 -37.37 12.56 -3.19
CA LYS A 7 -36.35 13.52 -3.59
C LYS A 7 -35.15 12.71 -4.05
N ALA A 8 -35.07 12.47 -5.36
CA ALA A 8 -33.83 12.02 -5.95
C ALA A 8 -32.79 13.07 -5.61
N LEU A 9 -31.77 12.68 -4.84
CA LEU A 9 -30.56 13.48 -4.74
C LEU A 9 -30.07 13.69 -6.18
N LEU A 10 -29.75 14.92 -6.53
CA LEU A 10 -29.23 15.24 -7.86
C LEU A 10 -27.88 14.51 -7.95
N ALA A 11 -27.75 13.62 -8.93
CA ALA A 11 -26.47 12.99 -9.21
C ALA A 11 -25.54 14.01 -9.91
N GLY A 12 -24.23 13.86 -9.72
CA GLY A 12 -23.23 14.78 -10.28
C GLY A 12 -23.21 14.83 -11.81
N GLU A 13 -22.70 15.95 -12.33
CA GLU A 13 -22.43 16.17 -13.75
C GLU A 13 -20.93 16.20 -14.03
N VAL A 14 -20.50 15.38 -15.01
CA VAL A 14 -19.10 15.31 -15.45
C VAL A 14 -18.95 15.79 -16.89
N LEU A 15 -18.14 16.84 -17.04
CA LEU A 15 -17.75 17.42 -18.32
C LEU A 15 -16.45 16.79 -18.82
N VAL A 16 -16.44 16.37 -20.09
CA VAL A 16 -15.29 15.78 -20.75
C VAL A 16 -14.84 16.65 -21.93
N ASN A 17 -13.52 16.85 -22.06
CA ASN A 17 -12.95 17.65 -23.14
C ASN A 17 -11.62 17.07 -23.62
N VAL A 18 -11.35 17.18 -24.93
CA VAL A 18 -10.07 16.79 -25.54
C VAL A 18 -9.40 18.01 -26.16
N VAL A 19 -8.38 18.56 -25.50
CA VAL A 19 -7.67 19.78 -25.94
C VAL A 19 -6.23 19.44 -26.29
N GLY A 20 -5.84 19.63 -27.56
CA GLY A 20 -4.46 19.33 -28.00
C GLY A 20 -4.05 17.86 -27.80
N GLY A 21 -5.03 16.94 -27.80
CA GLY A 21 -4.84 15.52 -27.53
C GLY A 21 -4.74 15.16 -26.04
N HIS A 22 -4.92 16.10 -25.12
CA HIS A 22 -5.05 15.83 -23.68
C HIS A 22 -6.52 15.63 -23.32
N LEU A 23 -6.82 14.58 -22.55
CA LEU A 23 -8.17 14.34 -22.02
C LEU A 23 -8.31 15.01 -20.66
N LEU A 24 -9.33 15.84 -20.53
CA LEU A 24 -9.71 16.52 -19.29
C LEU A 24 -11.12 16.04 -18.92
N ILE A 25 -11.27 15.50 -17.72
CA ILE A 25 -12.53 15.09 -17.11
C ILE A 25 -12.72 15.96 -15.86
N THR A 26 -13.82 16.72 -15.81
CA THR A 26 -14.11 17.67 -14.73
C THR A 26 -15.50 17.40 -14.18
N GLY A 27 -15.63 17.07 -12.89
CA GLY A 27 -16.93 17.00 -12.21
C GLY A 27 -17.36 18.36 -11.65
N ASP A 28 -18.54 18.37 -11.05
CA ASP A 28 -19.14 19.52 -10.37
C ASP A 28 -18.83 19.52 -8.86
N ALA A 29 -19.69 20.09 -8.02
CA ALA A 29 -19.51 20.12 -6.56
C ALA A 29 -20.38 19.09 -5.83
N GLU A 30 -21.03 18.20 -6.59
CA GLU A 30 -21.83 17.10 -6.06
C GLU A 30 -21.02 15.80 -6.19
N ALA A 31 -21.50 14.70 -5.59
CA ALA A 31 -20.84 13.41 -5.71
C ALA A 31 -20.80 12.93 -7.18
N ASN A 32 -19.59 12.74 -7.71
CA ASN A 32 -19.34 12.27 -9.07
C ASN A 32 -18.79 10.84 -9.07
N GLN A 33 -19.54 9.93 -9.69
CA GLN A 33 -19.13 8.53 -9.79
C GLN A 33 -18.88 8.15 -11.24
N ILE A 34 -17.64 7.85 -11.60
CA ILE A 34 -17.24 7.54 -12.98
C ILE A 34 -16.38 6.30 -13.10
N ALA A 35 -16.49 5.64 -14.25
CA ALA A 35 -15.58 4.61 -14.72
C ALA A 35 -14.92 5.02 -16.03
N VAL A 36 -13.60 4.78 -16.13
CA VAL A 36 -12.80 5.07 -17.33
C VAL A 36 -12.09 3.81 -17.80
N SER A 37 -12.23 3.50 -19.09
CA SER A 37 -11.53 2.40 -19.76
C SER A 37 -11.01 2.84 -21.13
N SER A 38 -10.13 2.06 -21.74
CA SER A 38 -9.76 2.29 -23.15
C SER A 38 -10.90 1.86 -24.07
N GLY A 39 -11.14 2.66 -25.11
CA GLY A 39 -12.04 2.30 -26.21
C GLY A 39 -11.40 1.32 -27.20
N GLU A 40 -12.11 1.04 -28.29
CA GLU A 40 -11.68 0.08 -29.32
C GLU A 40 -10.40 0.50 -30.05
N ASP A 41 -10.26 1.81 -30.30
CA ASP A 41 -9.14 2.37 -31.04
C ASP A 41 -8.02 2.91 -30.12
N PRO A 42 -6.74 2.87 -30.56
CA PRO A 42 -5.64 3.47 -29.82
C PRO A 42 -5.85 4.98 -29.57
N GLY A 43 -5.86 5.38 -28.30
CA GLY A 43 -6.14 6.77 -27.90
C GLY A 43 -7.62 7.12 -27.85
N SER A 44 -8.50 6.11 -27.93
CA SER A 44 -9.91 6.20 -27.55
C SER A 44 -10.10 5.78 -26.09
N PHE A 45 -11.04 6.42 -25.41
CA PHE A 45 -11.44 6.11 -24.03
C PHE A 45 -12.97 6.09 -23.93
N VAL A 46 -13.49 5.20 -23.10
CA VAL A 46 -14.91 5.19 -22.71
C VAL A 46 -15.00 5.72 -21.29
N ILE A 47 -15.81 6.76 -21.09
CA ILE A 47 -16.14 7.32 -19.78
C ILE A 47 -17.61 7.01 -19.51
N ARG A 48 -17.88 6.34 -18.40
CA ARG A 48 -19.23 5.98 -17.96
C ARG A 48 -19.55 6.67 -16.64
N GLY A 49 -20.67 7.36 -16.56
CA GLY A 49 -21.26 7.81 -15.30
C GLY A 49 -21.97 6.67 -14.58
N LEU A 50 -21.78 6.59 -13.27
CA LEU A 50 -22.33 5.58 -12.36
C LEU A 50 -23.35 6.23 -11.43
N ASP A 51 -24.27 5.43 -10.88
CA ASP A 51 -25.23 5.85 -9.84
C ASP A 51 -25.98 7.16 -10.15
N GLY A 52 -26.33 7.34 -11.43
CA GLY A 52 -27.05 8.50 -11.92
C GLY A 52 -26.16 9.65 -12.40
N THR A 53 -24.86 9.61 -12.13
CA THR A 53 -23.88 10.60 -12.65
C THR A 53 -24.00 10.67 -14.16
N THR A 54 -24.07 11.87 -14.69
CA THR A 54 -24.17 12.08 -16.14
C THR A 54 -22.87 12.59 -16.71
N VAL A 55 -22.57 12.22 -17.96
CA VAL A 55 -21.35 12.60 -18.68
C VAL A 55 -21.71 13.34 -19.96
N SER A 56 -21.00 14.43 -20.26
CA SER A 56 -21.21 15.21 -21.48
C SER A 56 -19.92 15.78 -22.04
N MET A 57 -19.87 16.02 -23.36
CA MET A 57 -18.75 16.74 -23.98
C MET A 57 -18.90 18.24 -23.71
N ALA A 58 -17.83 18.89 -23.28
CA ALA A 58 -17.84 20.32 -22.97
C ALA A 58 -18.17 21.22 -24.17
N ASP A 59 -17.98 20.73 -25.40
CA ASP A 59 -18.31 21.40 -26.66
C ASP A 59 -19.55 20.80 -27.36
N ALA A 60 -20.34 19.98 -26.64
CA ALA A 60 -21.58 19.45 -27.17
C ALA A 60 -22.53 20.60 -27.58
N PRO A 61 -23.24 20.48 -28.73
CA PRO A 61 -24.23 21.48 -29.12
C PRO A 61 -25.28 21.67 -28.02
N ASP A 62 -25.66 22.93 -27.77
CA ASP A 62 -26.71 23.29 -26.81
C ASP A 62 -27.93 22.37 -26.98
N GLY A 63 -28.35 21.74 -25.88
CA GLY A 63 -29.50 20.83 -25.84
C GLY A 63 -29.19 19.37 -26.18
N THR A 64 -27.91 19.02 -26.40
CA THR A 64 -27.48 17.62 -26.40
C THR A 64 -27.65 17.08 -24.97
N PRO A 65 -28.54 16.09 -24.74
CA PRO A 65 -28.76 15.59 -23.39
C PRO A 65 -27.50 14.88 -22.89
N PRO A 66 -27.15 15.05 -21.60
CA PRO A 66 -26.03 14.32 -21.04
C PRO A 66 -26.39 12.82 -21.00
N GLY A 67 -25.38 11.98 -21.25
CA GLY A 67 -25.54 10.53 -21.28
C GLY A 67 -25.04 9.87 -20.00
N SER A 68 -25.21 8.56 -19.88
CA SER A 68 -24.50 7.76 -18.88
C SER A 68 -23.16 7.23 -19.39
N GLU A 69 -22.87 7.39 -20.69
CA GLU A 69 -21.64 6.89 -21.31
C GLU A 69 -21.22 7.80 -22.47
N LEU A 70 -19.92 7.99 -22.62
CA LEU A 70 -19.30 8.82 -23.63
C LEU A 70 -17.99 8.19 -24.11
N THR A 71 -17.87 7.99 -25.42
CA THR A 71 -16.60 7.60 -26.06
C THR A 71 -15.89 8.84 -26.58
N VAL A 72 -14.62 9.01 -26.20
CA VAL A 72 -13.76 10.09 -26.65
C VAL A 72 -12.57 9.56 -27.43
N GLU A 73 -12.25 10.21 -28.53
CA GLU A 73 -11.15 9.84 -29.41
C GLU A 73 -10.04 10.89 -29.41
N GLY A 74 -8.88 10.53 -30.00
CA GLY A 74 -7.79 11.48 -30.23
C GLY A 74 -6.94 11.80 -28.99
N VAL A 75 -7.05 11.02 -27.92
CA VAL A 75 -6.29 11.18 -26.68
C VAL A 75 -4.88 10.61 -26.86
N ARG A 76 -3.91 11.50 -27.10
CA ARG A 76 -2.48 11.17 -27.32
C ARG A 76 -1.57 11.73 -26.23
N GLY A 77 -2.10 12.63 -25.41
CA GLY A 77 -1.42 13.38 -24.36
C GLY A 77 -1.66 12.78 -22.98
N ASN A 78 -1.63 13.65 -21.99
CA ASN A 78 -1.95 13.32 -20.59
C ASN A 78 -3.46 13.20 -20.40
N VAL A 79 -3.85 12.44 -19.39
CA VAL A 79 -5.23 12.40 -18.89
C VAL A 79 -5.26 13.06 -17.52
N ARG A 80 -6.21 13.98 -17.32
CA ARG A 80 -6.47 14.64 -16.05
C ARG A 80 -7.93 14.45 -15.67
N ILE A 81 -8.15 13.96 -14.46
CA ILE A 81 -9.45 13.81 -13.82
C ILE A 81 -9.47 14.75 -12.61
N ALA A 82 -10.50 15.57 -12.50
CA ALA A 82 -10.75 16.48 -11.38
C ALA A 82 -12.24 16.39 -11.05
N THR A 83 -12.64 15.66 -10.01
CA THR A 83 -14.08 15.41 -9.76
C THR A 83 -14.76 16.54 -8.98
N GLY A 84 -14.03 17.31 -8.16
CA GLY A 84 -14.53 18.55 -7.59
C GLY A 84 -14.74 18.43 -6.09
N ASP A 85 -15.87 18.89 -5.56
CA ASP A 85 -16.20 18.63 -4.15
C ASP A 85 -17.26 17.50 -4.11
N GLY A 86 -17.45 16.87 -2.96
CA GLY A 86 -18.40 15.78 -2.75
C GLY A 86 -17.73 14.42 -2.65
N ASP A 87 -18.50 13.41 -2.27
CA ASP A 87 -17.98 12.04 -2.12
C ASP A 87 -17.85 11.36 -3.50
N ASP A 88 -16.65 11.39 -4.07
CA ASP A 88 -16.42 10.97 -5.46
C ASP A 88 -15.97 9.51 -5.57
N VAL A 89 -16.27 8.90 -6.72
CA VAL A 89 -15.79 7.55 -7.06
C VAL A 89 -15.16 7.56 -8.45
N VAL A 90 -13.85 7.30 -8.53
CA VAL A 90 -13.12 7.17 -9.80
C VAL A 90 -12.64 5.74 -9.98
N ARG A 91 -13.18 5.03 -10.98
CA ARG A 91 -12.74 3.67 -11.35
C ARG A 91 -12.00 3.68 -12.67
N ILE A 92 -10.82 3.08 -12.73
CA ILE A 92 -10.01 2.97 -13.95
C ILE A 92 -9.62 1.51 -14.17
N ASN A 93 -10.17 0.90 -15.20
CA ASN A 93 -9.92 -0.51 -15.53
C ASN A 93 -9.69 -0.69 -17.03
N ARG A 94 -8.88 -1.68 -17.42
CA ARG A 94 -8.55 -1.97 -18.84
C ARG A 94 -8.09 -0.72 -19.63
N ALA A 95 -7.32 0.15 -18.99
CA ALA A 95 -6.95 1.43 -19.57
C ALA A 95 -5.46 1.50 -19.92
N ARG A 96 -5.15 2.02 -21.11
CA ARG A 96 -3.77 2.26 -21.58
C ARG A 96 -3.55 3.76 -21.80
N PHE A 97 -2.75 4.36 -20.94
CA PHE A 97 -2.40 5.78 -21.02
C PHE A 97 -1.05 5.97 -21.70
N ALA A 98 -1.05 6.68 -22.83
CA ALA A 98 0.16 6.94 -23.62
C ALA A 98 1.17 7.86 -22.89
N ARG A 99 0.69 8.66 -21.94
CA ARG A 99 1.48 9.60 -21.12
C ARG A 99 1.13 9.44 -19.64
N SER A 100 1.06 10.56 -18.91
CA SER A 100 0.78 10.57 -17.47
C SER A 100 -0.72 10.63 -17.21
N LEU A 101 -1.10 10.12 -16.05
CA LEU A 101 -2.43 10.18 -15.47
C LEU A 101 -2.36 11.02 -14.18
N ALA A 102 -3.26 12.00 -14.07
CA ALA A 102 -3.43 12.79 -12.85
C ALA A 102 -4.90 12.73 -12.43
N ILE A 103 -5.14 12.37 -11.17
CA ILE A 103 -6.46 12.34 -10.55
C ILE A 103 -6.41 13.29 -9.34
N GLY A 104 -7.36 14.21 -9.29
CA GLY A 104 -7.68 15.00 -8.11
C GLY A 104 -9.15 14.76 -7.79
N THR A 105 -9.48 14.38 -6.56
CA THR A 105 -10.89 14.22 -6.18
C THR A 105 -11.42 15.50 -5.57
N GLY A 106 -10.95 15.92 -4.39
CA GLY A 106 -11.14 17.27 -3.85
C GLY A 106 -11.60 17.23 -2.40
N GLU A 107 -12.57 18.04 -1.96
CA GLU A 107 -13.09 17.86 -0.59
C GLU A 107 -14.20 16.81 -0.59
N GLY A 108 -14.14 15.81 0.29
CA GLY A 108 -15.14 14.73 0.35
C GLY A 108 -14.52 13.39 0.75
N ASN A 109 -15.35 12.38 1.02
CA ASN A 109 -14.85 11.02 1.26
C ASN A 109 -14.73 10.28 -0.07
N ASP A 110 -13.54 10.29 -0.66
CA ASP A 110 -13.36 9.85 -2.03
C ASP A 110 -12.89 8.41 -2.15
N THR A 111 -13.19 7.79 -3.29
CA THR A 111 -12.72 6.45 -3.62
C THR A 111 -12.08 6.41 -5.00
N VAL A 112 -10.77 6.13 -5.06
CA VAL A 112 -10.02 5.96 -6.31
C VAL A 112 -9.58 4.51 -6.47
N LEU A 113 -10.10 3.83 -7.49
CA LEU A 113 -9.77 2.43 -7.81
C LEU A 113 -9.08 2.34 -9.18
N ILE A 114 -7.83 1.90 -9.22
CA ILE A 114 -7.06 1.71 -10.46
C ILE A 114 -6.63 0.27 -10.59
N GLY A 115 -7.03 -0.38 -11.67
CA GLY A 115 -6.72 -1.79 -11.95
C GLY A 115 -7.22 -2.73 -10.86
N VAL A 116 -8.30 -2.36 -10.19
CA VAL A 116 -8.98 -3.22 -9.22
C VAL A 116 -10.18 -3.84 -9.95
N PRO A 117 -10.26 -5.18 -10.05
CA PRO A 117 -11.41 -5.82 -10.66
C PRO A 117 -12.68 -5.38 -9.93
N ALA A 118 -13.74 -5.14 -10.70
CA ALA A 118 -15.04 -4.89 -10.08
C ALA A 118 -15.37 -6.09 -9.16
N PRO A 119 -15.91 -5.86 -7.96
CA PRO A 119 -16.39 -6.97 -7.14
C PRO A 119 -17.31 -7.79 -8.04
N SER A 120 -16.99 -9.08 -8.18
CA SER A 120 -17.84 -9.99 -8.94
C SER A 120 -19.24 -9.81 -8.38
N ALA A 121 -20.18 -9.43 -9.25
CA ALA A 121 -21.57 -9.27 -8.85
C ALA A 121 -21.93 -10.55 -8.07
N PRO A 122 -22.50 -10.43 -6.86
CA PRO A 122 -22.79 -11.60 -6.03
C PRO A 122 -23.54 -12.57 -6.94
N ALA A 123 -22.93 -13.74 -7.19
CA ALA A 123 -23.37 -14.68 -8.22
C ALA A 123 -24.89 -14.77 -8.10
N ALA A 124 -25.59 -14.11 -9.03
CA ALA A 124 -27.00 -13.85 -8.86
C ALA A 124 -27.64 -15.23 -8.74
N ALA A 125 -28.12 -15.56 -7.54
CA ALA A 125 -28.47 -16.92 -7.16
C ALA A 125 -29.28 -17.52 -8.29
N GLU A 126 -28.71 -18.55 -8.94
CA GLU A 126 -29.17 -19.11 -10.21
C GLU A 126 -30.68 -19.35 -10.14
N ALA A 127 -31.45 -18.41 -10.68
CA ALA A 127 -32.90 -18.49 -10.68
C ALA A 127 -33.33 -19.06 -12.04
N ASP A 128 -33.09 -20.37 -12.23
CA ASP A 128 -33.66 -21.35 -13.19
C ASP A 128 -34.18 -20.89 -14.58
N GLY A 129 -33.79 -19.72 -15.05
CA GLY A 129 -34.28 -19.11 -16.28
C GLY A 129 -33.12 -18.77 -17.17
N GLU A 130 -33.08 -19.37 -18.36
CA GLU A 130 -32.09 -19.19 -19.44
C GLU A 130 -32.03 -17.75 -20.03
N ALA A 131 -32.24 -16.72 -19.20
CA ALA A 131 -31.92 -15.36 -19.60
C ALA A 131 -30.40 -15.26 -19.69
N SER A 132 -29.91 -15.15 -20.92
CA SER A 132 -28.53 -14.83 -21.25
C SER A 132 -28.11 -13.56 -20.50
N ALA A 133 -27.54 -13.74 -19.30
CA ALA A 133 -26.68 -12.75 -18.72
C ALA A 133 -25.60 -12.53 -19.78
N GLU A 134 -25.56 -11.34 -20.36
CA GLU A 134 -24.34 -10.86 -20.98
C GLU A 134 -23.33 -10.82 -19.84
N GLU A 135 -22.65 -11.96 -19.62
CA GLU A 135 -21.53 -12.07 -18.71
C GLU A 135 -20.58 -10.96 -19.12
N ASP A 136 -20.42 -9.96 -18.26
CA ASP A 136 -19.32 -9.02 -18.37
C ASP A 136 -18.06 -9.87 -18.16
N PRO A 137 -17.34 -10.24 -19.25
CA PRO A 137 -16.35 -11.29 -19.18
C PRO A 137 -15.29 -10.83 -18.19
N ALA A 138 -15.01 -11.68 -17.19
CA ALA A 138 -14.03 -11.46 -16.12
C ALA A 138 -12.89 -10.57 -16.63
N VAL A 139 -12.94 -9.33 -16.15
CA VAL A 139 -12.28 -8.21 -16.79
C VAL A 139 -10.82 -8.21 -16.38
N ASP A 140 -9.91 -8.49 -17.33
CA ASP A 140 -8.47 -8.24 -17.16
C ASP A 140 -8.27 -6.83 -16.58
N ALA A 141 -7.94 -6.73 -15.28
CA ALA A 141 -7.87 -5.45 -14.57
C ALA A 141 -6.67 -4.58 -14.99
N ASN A 142 -5.84 -5.09 -15.91
CA ASN A 142 -4.60 -4.49 -16.36
C ASN A 142 -4.73 -3.01 -16.77
N VAL A 143 -4.15 -2.12 -15.96
CA VAL A 143 -3.94 -0.72 -16.32
C VAL A 143 -2.46 -0.51 -16.67
N ALA A 144 -2.20 0.22 -17.75
CA ALA A 144 -0.84 0.56 -18.15
C ALA A 144 -0.70 2.07 -18.37
N VAL A 145 0.21 2.70 -17.63
CA VAL A 145 0.51 4.12 -17.74
C VAL A 145 1.95 4.27 -18.18
N ARG A 146 2.20 4.78 -19.39
CA ARG A 146 3.59 4.94 -19.87
C ARG A 146 4.35 6.04 -19.11
N GLY A 147 3.64 7.07 -18.65
CA GLY A 147 4.17 8.17 -17.85
C GLY A 147 4.09 7.89 -16.35
N SER A 148 3.86 8.96 -15.59
CA SER A 148 3.64 8.89 -14.14
C SER A 148 2.15 8.88 -13.80
N VAL A 149 1.82 8.36 -12.62
CA VAL A 149 0.50 8.46 -12.00
C VAL A 149 0.62 9.38 -10.78
N ARG A 150 -0.29 10.35 -10.67
CA ARG A 150 -0.48 11.16 -9.47
C ARG A 150 -1.94 11.07 -9.06
N ILE A 151 -2.19 10.74 -7.80
CA ILE A 151 -3.50 10.74 -7.16
C ILE A 151 -3.41 11.73 -6.00
N ALA A 152 -4.36 12.64 -5.92
CA ALA A 152 -4.47 13.59 -4.82
C ALA A 152 -5.93 13.65 -4.36
N THR A 153 -6.22 13.21 -3.13
CA THR A 153 -7.60 13.14 -2.66
C THR A 153 -8.02 14.36 -1.84
N PHE A 154 -7.09 15.00 -1.12
CA PHE A 154 -7.32 16.20 -0.28
C PHE A 154 -8.06 15.86 1.04
N ALA A 155 -9.10 16.59 1.43
CA ALA A 155 -9.67 16.50 2.78
C ALA A 155 -10.89 15.59 2.80
N GLY A 156 -10.95 14.69 3.78
CA GLY A 156 -11.99 13.68 3.95
C GLY A 156 -11.40 12.30 4.21
N GLU A 157 -12.23 11.32 4.54
CA GLU A 157 -11.78 9.94 4.77
C GLU A 157 -11.69 9.21 3.41
N ASP A 158 -10.51 9.20 2.81
CA ASP A 158 -10.33 8.72 1.44
C ASP A 158 -9.88 7.26 1.35
N VAL A 159 -10.25 6.61 0.24
CA VAL A 159 -9.81 5.26 -0.10
C VAL A 159 -9.14 5.24 -1.47
N VAL A 160 -7.84 4.99 -1.50
CA VAL A 160 -7.06 4.81 -2.74
C VAL A 160 -6.62 3.37 -2.87
N ARG A 161 -7.00 2.71 -3.97
CA ARG A 161 -6.55 1.36 -4.31
C ARG A 161 -5.94 1.31 -5.70
N VAL A 162 -4.72 0.78 -5.80
CA VAL A 162 -4.02 0.61 -7.08
C VAL A 162 -3.48 -0.82 -7.17
N ALA A 163 -4.09 -1.65 -8.00
CA ALA A 163 -3.70 -3.04 -8.25
C ALA A 163 -3.45 -3.27 -9.76
N ASP A 164 -2.87 -4.40 -10.13
CA ASP A 164 -2.69 -4.87 -11.53
C ASP A 164 -2.28 -3.77 -12.52
N THR A 165 -1.30 -2.94 -12.13
CA THR A 165 -0.93 -1.72 -12.85
C THR A 165 0.57 -1.67 -13.17
N ALA A 166 0.88 -1.36 -14.44
CA ALA A 166 2.23 -1.08 -14.89
C ALA A 166 2.44 0.43 -15.12
N ILE A 167 3.32 1.05 -14.34
CA ILE A 167 3.63 2.49 -14.40
C ILE A 167 5.06 2.69 -14.93
N GLY A 168 5.17 3.36 -16.06
CA GLY A 168 6.44 3.63 -16.73
C GLY A 168 7.28 4.73 -16.08
N GLY A 169 6.65 5.55 -15.23
CA GLY A 169 7.25 6.62 -14.43
C GLY A 169 7.04 6.41 -12.93
N HIS A 170 6.69 7.48 -12.23
CA HIS A 170 6.49 7.48 -10.78
C HIS A 170 5.01 7.24 -10.44
N LEU A 171 4.75 6.63 -9.28
CA LEU A 171 3.45 6.65 -8.62
C LEU A 171 3.55 7.60 -7.43
N ALA A 172 2.64 8.56 -7.34
CA ALA A 172 2.47 9.41 -6.16
C ALA A 172 1.00 9.37 -5.73
N VAL A 173 0.77 8.93 -4.48
CA VAL A 173 -0.52 9.04 -3.79
C VAL A 173 -0.35 10.06 -2.68
N LEU A 174 -1.18 11.09 -2.70
CA LEU A 174 -1.15 12.21 -1.77
C LEU A 174 -2.55 12.37 -1.20
N THR A 175 -2.81 11.77 -0.04
CA THR A 175 -4.04 12.06 0.69
C THR A 175 -3.81 13.29 1.56
N GLY A 176 -4.81 13.75 2.30
CA GLY A 176 -4.76 15.09 2.89
C GLY A 176 -5.03 15.11 4.38
N ALA A 177 -6.23 15.51 4.76
CA ALA A 177 -6.61 15.57 6.17
C ALA A 177 -7.69 14.53 6.42
N ASP A 178 -7.83 14.11 7.67
CA ASP A 178 -8.70 13.03 8.13
C ASP A 178 -8.10 11.64 7.87
N SER A 179 -8.83 10.58 8.24
CA SER A 179 -8.30 9.21 8.24
C SER A 179 -8.40 8.55 6.88
N ASP A 180 -7.25 8.32 6.26
CA ASP A 180 -7.14 7.81 4.90
C ASP A 180 -6.71 6.34 4.83
N ARG A 181 -7.08 5.68 3.73
CA ARG A 181 -6.67 4.31 3.43
C ARG A 181 -6.07 4.17 2.03
N VAL A 182 -4.79 3.83 1.97
CA VAL A 182 -4.06 3.56 0.73
C VAL A 182 -3.68 2.08 0.64
N VAL A 183 -4.11 1.40 -0.42
CA VAL A 183 -3.75 -0.01 -0.72
C VAL A 183 -3.10 -0.10 -2.09
N LEU A 184 -1.87 -0.58 -2.16
CA LEU A 184 -1.12 -0.73 -3.41
C LEU A 184 -0.72 -2.21 -3.63
N GLY A 185 -0.95 -2.69 -4.85
CA GLY A 185 -0.65 -4.04 -5.30
C GLY A 185 -1.77 -5.03 -4.98
N ALA A 186 -1.43 -6.25 -4.54
CA ALA A 186 -2.43 -7.29 -4.29
C ALA A 186 -3.40 -6.87 -3.18
N ASP A 187 -4.66 -7.30 -3.29
CA ASP A 187 -5.59 -7.13 -2.19
C ASP A 187 -5.00 -7.84 -0.96
N PRO A 188 -4.84 -7.16 0.19
CA PRO A 188 -4.70 -7.88 1.43
C PRO A 188 -6.03 -8.60 1.65
N GLU A 189 -6.17 -9.82 1.10
CA GLU A 189 -7.23 -10.74 1.47
C GLU A 189 -7.24 -10.78 2.99
N THR A 190 -8.22 -10.09 3.59
CA THR A 190 -8.49 -9.99 5.03
C THR A 190 -7.23 -9.82 5.90
N PRO A 191 -6.95 -8.64 6.49
CA PRO A 191 -5.75 -8.47 7.32
C PRO A 191 -5.62 -9.62 8.32
N PRO A 192 -4.41 -10.19 8.53
CA PRO A 192 -4.22 -11.21 9.53
C PRO A 192 -4.73 -10.65 10.85
N ALA A 193 -5.73 -11.32 11.42
CA ALA A 193 -6.51 -10.80 12.54
C ALA A 193 -5.59 -10.22 13.64
N GLU A 194 -5.75 -8.93 13.93
CA GLU A 194 -4.99 -8.25 14.98
C GLU A 194 -5.20 -9.01 16.31
N GLY A 195 -4.13 -9.61 16.83
CA GLY A 195 -4.13 -10.26 18.16
C GLY A 195 -3.71 -11.73 18.19
N GLY A 196 -3.52 -12.38 17.05
CA GLY A 196 -2.85 -13.69 17.03
C GLY A 196 -1.35 -13.51 17.12
N ALA A 197 -0.73 -13.87 18.25
CA ALA A 197 0.67 -14.27 18.21
C ALA A 197 0.79 -15.29 17.08
N ALA A 198 1.52 -14.93 16.01
CA ALA A 198 1.69 -15.78 14.85
C ALA A 198 2.24 -17.13 15.33
N THR A 199 1.38 -18.12 15.49
CA THR A 199 1.82 -19.50 15.65
C THR A 199 2.26 -19.92 14.28
N ASP A 200 3.57 -20.06 14.18
CA ASP A 200 4.44 -20.47 13.08
C ASP A 200 4.02 -21.81 12.44
N GLU A 201 2.84 -21.85 11.82
CA GLU A 201 2.34 -23.05 11.14
C GLU A 201 1.51 -22.67 9.92
N LEU A 202 2.17 -22.31 8.82
CA LEU A 202 1.65 -22.47 7.45
C LEU A 202 2.82 -22.47 6.46
N VAL A 203 3.55 -23.57 6.43
CA VAL A 203 4.47 -23.91 5.34
C VAL A 203 3.67 -24.65 4.28
N ALA A 204 3.09 -23.90 3.33
CA ALA A 204 2.84 -24.43 2.00
C ALA A 204 4.12 -24.18 1.20
N GLU A 205 4.94 -25.21 1.02
CA GLU A 205 6.11 -25.15 0.16
C GLU A 205 5.65 -24.86 -1.28
N SER A 206 5.67 -23.57 -1.64
CA SER A 206 5.60 -23.11 -3.01
C SER A 206 6.85 -23.65 -3.71
N GLU A 207 6.69 -24.67 -4.54
CA GLU A 207 7.77 -25.19 -5.39
C GLU A 207 8.34 -24.05 -6.22
N GLU A 208 9.57 -23.62 -5.88
CA GLU A 208 10.32 -22.64 -6.66
C GLU A 208 10.43 -23.15 -8.10
N THR A 209 9.66 -22.53 -8.98
CA THR A 209 9.71 -22.84 -10.40
C THR A 209 10.95 -22.13 -10.94
N ASP A 210 12.03 -22.88 -11.19
CA ASP A 210 13.31 -22.45 -11.80
C ASP A 210 13.19 -21.86 -13.23
N GLY A 211 12.00 -21.38 -13.62
CA GLY A 211 11.80 -20.61 -14.85
C GLY A 211 11.93 -19.12 -14.56
N ASP A 212 12.48 -18.37 -15.51
CA ASP A 212 12.40 -16.90 -15.67
C ASP A 212 10.92 -16.39 -15.75
N ALA A 213 10.01 -16.97 -14.98
CA ALA A 213 8.64 -16.52 -14.86
C ALA A 213 8.70 -15.06 -14.38
N PRO A 214 8.03 -14.14 -15.09
CA PRO A 214 8.03 -12.75 -14.68
C PRO A 214 7.50 -12.68 -13.26
N ASP A 215 8.36 -12.20 -12.36
CA ASP A 215 8.09 -11.96 -10.93
C ASP A 215 6.63 -11.48 -10.73
N PRO A 216 5.81 -12.13 -9.88
CA PRO A 216 4.36 -11.92 -9.84
C PRO A 216 3.91 -10.54 -9.33
N HIS A 217 4.80 -9.54 -9.16
CA HIS A 217 4.42 -8.19 -8.76
C HIS A 217 3.26 -7.64 -9.61
N LEU A 218 2.11 -7.46 -8.95
CA LEU A 218 0.88 -6.97 -9.55
C LEU A 218 0.95 -5.46 -9.81
N LEU A 219 1.70 -4.72 -8.98
CA LEU A 219 1.99 -3.31 -9.18
C LEU A 219 3.48 -3.09 -9.45
N ARG A 220 3.80 -2.50 -10.60
CA ARG A 220 5.19 -2.15 -10.96
C ARG A 220 5.31 -0.69 -11.34
N ALA A 221 6.19 0.05 -10.65
CA ALA A 221 6.61 1.39 -11.04
C ALA A 221 8.08 1.40 -11.48
N ARG A 222 8.36 1.82 -12.73
CA ARG A 222 9.75 1.99 -13.19
C ARG A 222 10.46 3.15 -12.51
N GLY A 223 9.71 4.13 -12.02
CA GLY A 223 10.19 5.23 -11.19
C GLY A 223 10.20 4.83 -9.72
N GLY A 224 9.93 5.81 -8.85
CA GLY A 224 9.70 5.59 -7.42
C GLY A 224 8.21 5.58 -7.09
N ILE A 225 7.88 5.05 -5.93
CA ILE A 225 6.54 5.11 -5.33
C ILE A 225 6.62 6.05 -4.13
N LEU A 226 5.70 7.00 -4.06
CA LEU A 226 5.50 7.91 -2.94
C LEU A 226 4.06 7.78 -2.46
N VAL A 227 3.88 7.53 -1.17
CA VAL A 227 2.62 7.60 -0.45
C VAL A 227 2.79 8.61 0.68
N SER A 228 1.95 9.65 0.67
CA SER A 228 1.84 10.64 1.74
C SER A 228 0.42 10.55 2.26
N LEU A 229 0.26 10.18 3.53
CA LEU A 229 -1.05 9.95 4.15
C LEU A 229 -1.62 11.24 4.78
N GLY A 230 -0.77 12.18 5.15
CA GLY A 230 -1.24 13.52 5.53
C GLY A 230 -1.51 13.64 7.02
N ALA A 231 -2.69 14.06 7.45
CA ALA A 231 -2.98 14.23 8.88
C ALA A 231 -4.23 13.44 9.23
N GLY A 232 -4.16 12.59 10.25
CA GLY A 232 -5.25 11.68 10.60
C GLY A 232 -4.69 10.37 11.10
N ASP A 233 -5.57 9.46 11.54
CA ASP A 233 -5.12 8.10 11.82
C ASP A 233 -5.21 7.29 10.52
N ASP A 234 -4.10 7.13 9.80
CA ASP A 234 -4.09 6.61 8.44
C ASP A 234 -3.68 5.14 8.34
N ALA A 235 -3.95 4.53 7.18
CA ALA A 235 -3.51 3.18 6.87
C ALA A 235 -2.93 3.06 5.45
N ALA A 236 -1.65 2.68 5.36
CA ALA A 236 -0.99 2.27 4.12
C ALA A 236 -0.70 0.77 4.11
N SER A 237 -1.14 0.07 3.07
CA SER A 237 -0.78 -1.32 2.80
C SER A 237 -0.20 -1.47 1.40
N LEU A 238 1.03 -1.98 1.31
CA LEU A 238 1.71 -2.27 0.06
C LEU A 238 2.00 -3.77 0.02
N ARG A 239 1.46 -4.49 -0.97
CA ARG A 239 1.66 -5.93 -1.14
C ARG A 239 1.99 -6.28 -2.59
N ASP A 240 3.00 -7.11 -2.84
CA ASP A 240 3.41 -7.49 -4.19
C ASP A 240 3.77 -6.27 -5.08
N VAL A 241 4.52 -5.34 -4.50
CA VAL A 241 4.86 -4.05 -5.12
C VAL A 241 6.33 -4.01 -5.52
N GLY A 242 6.59 -3.67 -6.79
CA GLY A 242 7.94 -3.46 -7.31
C GLY A 242 8.23 -2.03 -7.74
N SER A 243 9.34 -1.45 -7.28
CA SER A 243 9.88 -0.16 -7.72
C SER A 243 11.36 -0.24 -8.07
N ARG A 244 11.80 0.46 -9.12
CA ARG A 244 13.23 0.52 -9.46
C ARG A 244 14.02 1.62 -8.75
N ARG A 245 13.34 2.68 -8.28
CA ARG A 245 14.01 3.86 -7.70
C ARG A 245 13.78 4.05 -6.21
N GLY A 246 12.81 3.36 -5.64
CA GLY A 246 12.54 3.43 -4.22
C GLY A 246 11.06 3.54 -3.90
N VAL A 247 10.75 3.24 -2.64
CA VAL A 247 9.43 3.38 -2.03
C VAL A 247 9.57 4.34 -0.86
N ALA A 248 8.70 5.33 -0.78
CA ALA A 248 8.58 6.25 0.34
C ALA A 248 7.13 6.24 0.82
N VAL A 249 6.91 5.98 2.11
CA VAL A 249 5.60 6.05 2.77
C VAL A 249 5.74 6.97 3.98
N GLY A 250 4.85 7.93 4.13
CA GLY A 250 4.83 8.88 5.25
C GLY A 250 3.42 9.06 5.80
N GLY A 251 3.23 8.84 7.11
CA GLY A 251 1.98 9.08 7.83
C GLY A 251 1.77 10.54 8.27
N ASP A 252 2.83 11.33 8.33
CA ASP A 252 2.84 12.76 8.67
C ASP A 252 2.29 13.08 10.09
N GLY A 253 1.04 12.87 10.47
CA GLY A 253 0.63 13.01 11.88
C GLY A 253 -0.70 12.37 12.25
N GLY A 254 -0.76 11.80 13.46
CA GLY A 254 -1.84 10.92 13.90
C GLY A 254 -1.25 9.53 14.17
N SER A 255 -2.10 8.53 14.43
CA SER A 255 -1.65 7.15 14.73
C SER A 255 -1.69 6.29 13.47
N ASP A 256 -0.54 6.12 12.81
CA ASP A 256 -0.51 5.55 11.47
C ASP A 256 -0.20 4.05 11.45
N ARG A 257 -0.84 3.33 10.53
CA ARG A 257 -0.58 1.91 10.27
C ARG A 257 0.04 1.73 8.89
N ILE A 258 1.32 1.39 8.84
CA ILE A 258 2.07 1.20 7.60
C ILE A 258 2.54 -0.24 7.50
N ALA A 259 1.98 -1.00 6.56
CA ALA A 259 2.32 -2.39 6.31
C ALA A 259 2.88 -2.58 4.89
N LEU A 260 4.08 -3.15 4.78
CA LEU A 260 4.73 -3.51 3.53
C LEU A 260 5.01 -5.01 3.56
N SER A 261 4.45 -5.76 2.60
CA SER A 261 4.66 -7.21 2.40
C SER A 261 5.13 -7.46 0.98
N ASP A 262 6.15 -8.29 0.77
CA ASP A 262 6.59 -8.69 -0.57
C ASP A 262 6.93 -7.48 -1.46
N VAL A 263 7.69 -6.54 -0.89
CA VAL A 263 8.04 -5.26 -1.54
C VAL A 263 9.50 -5.26 -2.01
N ASP A 264 9.71 -5.11 -3.31
CA ASP A 264 11.03 -4.78 -3.88
C ASP A 264 11.10 -3.26 -4.15
N ALA A 265 11.77 -2.52 -3.27
CA ALA A 265 11.98 -1.09 -3.43
C ALA A 265 13.15 -0.75 -4.39
N GLY A 266 13.93 -1.74 -4.82
CA GLY A 266 15.04 -1.60 -5.77
C GLY A 266 16.27 -0.85 -5.23
N PHE A 267 16.11 0.42 -4.85
CA PHE A 267 17.20 1.26 -4.33
C PHE A 267 17.00 1.67 -2.87
N SER A 268 15.96 2.44 -2.57
CA SER A 268 15.74 2.97 -1.22
C SER A 268 14.32 2.76 -0.73
N LEU A 269 14.19 2.37 0.53
CA LEU A 269 12.95 2.38 1.28
C LEU A 269 13.04 3.46 2.36
N LEU A 270 12.04 4.34 2.40
CA LEU A 270 11.84 5.31 3.47
C LEU A 270 10.44 5.11 4.03
N VAL A 271 10.34 4.84 5.33
CA VAL A 271 9.08 4.83 6.06
C VAL A 271 9.17 5.88 7.16
N ASN A 272 8.20 6.79 7.19
CA ASN A 272 8.02 7.79 8.23
C ASN A 272 6.64 7.58 8.87
N GLY A 273 6.57 7.28 10.17
CA GLY A 273 5.34 7.20 10.95
C GLY A 273 4.69 8.57 10.97
N GLY A 274 5.35 9.58 11.52
CA GLY A 274 4.86 10.94 11.40
C GLY A 274 5.63 11.91 12.28
N ARG A 275 4.89 12.89 12.81
CA ARG A 275 5.30 13.84 13.84
C ARG A 275 4.19 13.89 14.89
N GLY A 276 4.58 14.18 16.12
CA GLY A 276 3.66 14.26 17.26
C GLY A 276 3.90 13.12 18.23
N ASP A 277 3.06 13.01 19.25
CA ASP A 277 3.16 12.02 20.33
C ASP A 277 2.23 10.79 20.11
N ALA A 278 1.83 10.55 18.86
CA ALA A 278 0.87 9.51 18.49
C ALA A 278 1.55 8.15 18.34
N THR A 279 0.77 7.06 18.33
CA THR A 279 1.34 5.71 18.22
C THR A 279 1.34 5.24 16.78
N ASP A 280 2.53 5.04 16.22
CA ASP A 280 2.69 4.47 14.88
C ASP A 280 2.93 2.96 14.93
N ASN A 281 2.41 2.24 13.94
CA ASN A 281 2.65 0.82 13.73
C ASN A 281 3.19 0.56 12.33
N VAL A 282 4.50 0.27 12.26
CA VAL A 282 5.21 -0.03 11.03
C VAL A 282 5.55 -1.52 10.95
N VAL A 283 5.11 -2.18 9.89
CA VAL A 283 5.35 -3.59 9.62
C VAL A 283 6.03 -3.75 8.27
N LEU A 284 7.23 -4.34 8.25
CA LEU A 284 7.97 -4.71 7.06
C LEU A 284 8.14 -6.24 7.02
N ASP A 285 7.63 -6.89 5.98
CA ASP A 285 7.66 -8.35 5.77
C ASP A 285 8.11 -8.70 4.34
N ASP A 286 9.07 -9.61 4.17
CA ASP A 286 9.79 -9.88 2.90
C ASP A 286 10.07 -8.61 2.07
N VAL A 287 10.69 -7.62 2.71
CA VAL A 287 11.02 -6.35 2.06
C VAL A 287 12.48 -6.34 1.63
N ARG A 288 12.72 -5.93 0.37
CA ARG A 288 14.07 -5.84 -0.22
C ARG A 288 14.37 -4.42 -0.63
N ALA A 289 15.49 -3.88 -0.12
CA ALA A 289 15.99 -2.56 -0.53
C ALA A 289 17.52 -2.48 -0.37
N ARG A 290 18.21 -1.58 -1.07
CA ARG A 290 19.64 -1.34 -0.78
C ARG A 290 19.77 -0.53 0.51
N PHE A 291 18.95 0.50 0.67
CA PHE A 291 18.92 1.34 1.87
C PHE A 291 17.51 1.36 2.41
N ALA A 292 17.32 1.05 3.70
CA ALA A 292 16.05 1.20 4.39
C ALA A 292 16.21 2.13 5.58
N ALA A 293 15.29 3.08 5.72
CA ALA A 293 15.18 3.95 6.86
C ALA A 293 13.73 3.93 7.36
N VAL A 294 13.54 3.60 8.64
CA VAL A 294 12.27 3.69 9.35
C VAL A 294 12.41 4.76 10.44
N ARG A 295 11.45 5.68 10.48
CA ARG A 295 11.34 6.74 11.49
C ARG A 295 9.89 6.80 11.96
N THR A 296 9.59 6.82 13.25
CA THR A 296 8.19 6.86 13.71
C THR A 296 7.83 8.23 14.29
N GLY A 297 8.44 8.73 15.36
CA GLY A 297 8.11 10.09 15.79
C GLY A 297 8.43 10.36 17.24
N ASP A 298 7.53 11.05 17.94
CA ASP A 298 7.40 10.84 19.39
C ASP A 298 6.15 9.95 19.59
N GLY A 299 5.95 9.35 20.77
CA GLY A 299 4.83 8.45 21.04
C GLY A 299 5.29 7.05 21.45
N ALA A 300 4.35 6.12 21.59
CA ALA A 300 4.68 4.74 21.93
C ALA A 300 4.60 3.89 20.66
N ASP A 301 5.68 3.85 19.89
CA ASP A 301 5.70 3.31 18.54
C ASP A 301 6.02 1.82 18.48
N ARG A 302 5.59 1.18 17.39
CA ARG A 302 5.84 -0.24 17.14
C ARG A 302 6.40 -0.43 15.74
N VAL A 303 7.58 -1.02 15.66
CA VAL A 303 8.23 -1.38 14.40
C VAL A 303 8.49 -2.87 14.37
N ARG A 304 7.91 -3.61 13.43
CA ARG A 304 8.22 -5.02 13.15
C ARG A 304 8.92 -5.14 11.81
N ILE A 305 10.06 -5.83 11.78
CA ILE A 305 10.80 -6.16 10.56
C ILE A 305 11.04 -7.67 10.54
N ALA A 306 10.49 -8.36 9.53
CA ALA A 306 10.61 -9.80 9.36
C ALA A 306 11.09 -10.14 7.95
N ASP A 307 11.90 -11.21 7.85
CA ASP A 307 12.28 -11.87 6.60
C ASP A 307 12.79 -10.95 5.49
N SER A 308 13.40 -9.83 5.88
CA SER A 308 13.74 -8.73 4.99
C SER A 308 15.25 -8.66 4.71
N ALA A 309 15.62 -8.05 3.58
CA ALA A 309 17.02 -7.94 3.15
C ALA A 309 17.41 -6.51 2.77
N PHE A 310 18.45 -6.00 3.45
CA PHE A 310 18.96 -4.64 3.26
C PHE A 310 20.48 -4.60 3.06
N ALA A 311 21.00 -3.65 2.28
CA ALA A 311 22.43 -3.35 2.36
C ALA A 311 22.74 -2.51 3.61
N ALA A 312 21.88 -1.53 3.92
CA ALA A 312 21.90 -0.80 5.17
C ALA A 312 20.48 -0.56 5.68
N LEU A 313 20.26 -0.84 6.97
CA LEU A 313 19.02 -0.62 7.70
C LEU A 313 19.27 0.40 8.82
N ALA A 314 18.41 1.41 8.90
CA ALA A 314 18.37 2.35 10.01
C ALA A 314 16.94 2.47 10.55
N VAL A 315 16.77 2.27 11.86
CA VAL A 315 15.51 2.44 12.57
C VAL A 315 15.73 3.49 13.66
N SER A 316 14.85 4.49 13.72
CA SER A 316 14.85 5.55 14.72
C SER A 316 13.42 5.75 15.22
N THR A 317 13.11 5.43 16.47
CA THR A 317 11.73 5.52 16.94
C THR A 317 11.40 6.88 17.56
N GLY A 318 12.39 7.54 18.18
CA GLY A 318 12.29 8.92 18.64
C GLY A 318 11.91 8.99 20.12
N GLY A 319 10.96 9.84 20.53
CA GLY A 319 10.60 9.98 21.96
C GLY A 319 9.46 9.04 22.37
N GLY A 320 9.46 8.56 23.61
CA GLY A 320 8.40 7.71 24.16
C GLY A 320 8.84 6.25 24.34
N ASP A 321 7.90 5.37 24.69
CA ASP A 321 8.23 3.98 25.06
C ASP A 321 8.01 3.06 23.86
N ASP A 322 9.08 2.83 23.08
CA ASP A 322 8.98 2.18 21.78
C ASP A 322 9.26 0.68 21.80
N ILE A 323 8.74 -0.04 20.82
CA ILE A 323 9.03 -1.47 20.60
C ILE A 323 9.51 -1.70 19.18
N VAL A 324 10.75 -2.17 19.03
CA VAL A 324 11.30 -2.63 17.75
C VAL A 324 11.50 -4.15 17.80
N GLY A 325 10.77 -4.88 16.96
CA GLY A 325 10.94 -6.31 16.72
C GLY A 325 11.66 -6.58 15.41
N VAL A 326 12.69 -7.44 15.42
CA VAL A 326 13.42 -7.85 14.21
C VAL A 326 13.68 -9.34 14.18
N ALA A 327 13.27 -10.03 13.11
CA ALA A 327 13.46 -11.47 12.92
C ALA A 327 13.80 -11.78 11.44
N GLY A 328 14.53 -12.87 11.18
CA GLY A 328 14.82 -13.32 9.81
C GLY A 328 15.55 -12.30 8.92
N THR A 329 16.08 -11.22 9.48
CA THR A 329 16.47 -10.03 8.71
C THR A 329 17.96 -10.03 8.41
N LYS A 330 18.33 -9.72 7.16
CA LYS A 330 19.72 -9.63 6.70
C LYS A 330 20.09 -8.18 6.43
N ALA A 331 21.15 -7.68 7.06
CA ALA A 331 21.71 -6.38 6.72
C ALA A 331 23.23 -6.30 6.85
N ARG A 332 23.93 -5.65 5.91
CA ARG A 332 25.39 -5.43 6.10
C ARG A 332 25.67 -4.46 7.23
N VAL A 333 24.84 -3.43 7.37
CA VAL A 333 24.86 -2.48 8.47
C VAL A 333 23.43 -2.31 8.97
N ALA A 334 23.23 -2.47 10.28
CA ALA A 334 21.97 -2.23 10.96
C ALA A 334 22.20 -1.24 12.11
N VAL A 335 21.41 -0.17 12.15
CA VAL A 335 21.44 0.86 13.20
C VAL A 335 20.06 0.97 13.80
N PHE A 336 19.97 0.80 15.12
CA PHE A 336 18.75 0.95 15.90
C PHE A 336 18.96 2.04 16.93
N LEU A 337 18.09 3.04 16.92
CA LEU A 337 18.06 4.16 17.85
C LEU A 337 16.64 4.23 18.44
N GLY A 338 16.49 4.05 19.75
CA GLY A 338 15.20 4.24 20.42
C GLY A 338 14.95 5.74 20.53
N GLY A 339 15.38 6.31 21.65
CA GLY A 339 15.56 7.75 21.81
C GLY A 339 15.40 8.09 23.29
N PRO A 340 14.67 9.14 23.67
CA PRO A 340 14.27 9.34 25.06
C PRO A 340 13.01 8.53 25.41
N GLY A 341 13.10 7.60 26.37
CA GLY A 341 11.97 6.81 26.87
C GLY A 341 12.43 5.44 27.38
N GLU A 342 11.50 4.52 27.64
CA GLU A 342 11.80 3.10 27.85
C GLU A 342 11.56 2.30 26.56
N ASP A 343 12.64 2.08 25.81
CA ASP A 343 12.65 1.48 24.49
C ASP A 343 13.04 0.01 24.53
N THR A 344 12.26 -0.87 23.89
CA THR A 344 12.53 -2.31 23.83
C THR A 344 12.94 -2.76 22.43
N LEU A 345 14.13 -3.38 22.31
CA LEU A 345 14.57 -4.07 21.09
C LEU A 345 14.43 -5.60 21.27
N ASN A 346 13.45 -6.18 20.57
CA ASN A 346 13.18 -7.61 20.53
C ASN A 346 13.85 -8.25 19.30
N GLU A 347 15.01 -8.87 19.52
CA GLU A 347 15.71 -9.62 18.46
C GLU A 347 15.24 -11.08 18.43
N GLY A 348 14.47 -11.44 17.41
CA GLY A 348 14.11 -12.81 17.09
C GLY A 348 15.25 -13.61 16.45
N GLU A 349 14.93 -14.82 16.02
CA GLU A 349 15.90 -15.73 15.38
C GLU A 349 16.21 -15.34 13.92
N GLY A 350 17.25 -15.94 13.33
CA GLY A 350 17.55 -15.83 11.89
C GLY A 350 18.18 -14.52 11.42
N ASN A 351 18.45 -13.56 12.31
CA ASN A 351 19.05 -12.28 11.94
C ASN A 351 20.54 -12.40 11.54
N GLU A 352 20.92 -11.81 10.41
CA GLU A 352 22.29 -11.76 9.91
C GLU A 352 22.76 -10.30 9.71
N PHE A 353 23.39 -9.73 10.75
CA PHE A 353 23.93 -8.38 10.70
C PHE A 353 25.46 -8.35 10.59
N GLY A 354 26.00 -7.69 9.55
CA GLY A 354 27.44 -7.51 9.41
C GLY A 354 28.01 -6.55 10.46
N THR A 355 27.40 -5.38 10.61
CA THR A 355 27.66 -4.41 11.68
C THR A 355 26.34 -4.02 12.30
N LYS A 356 26.18 -4.24 13.61
CA LYS A 356 25.00 -3.84 14.38
C LYS A 356 25.37 -2.74 15.36
N ILE A 357 24.62 -1.64 15.35
CA ILE A 357 24.74 -0.53 16.29
C ILE A 357 23.38 -0.36 16.95
N VAL A 358 23.34 -0.47 18.28
CA VAL A 358 22.14 -0.25 19.09
C VAL A 358 22.46 0.86 20.09
N ARG A 359 21.59 1.85 20.22
CA ARG A 359 21.69 2.92 21.22
C ARG A 359 20.31 3.25 21.75
N ASN A 360 20.26 3.60 23.04
CA ASN A 360 19.04 3.99 23.75
C ASN A 360 17.96 2.91 23.57
N PHE A 361 18.29 1.70 24.01
CA PHE A 361 17.34 0.61 24.15
C PHE A 361 17.62 -0.06 25.49
N GLU A 362 16.57 -0.21 26.28
CA GLU A 362 16.54 -0.97 27.51
C GLU A 362 16.50 -2.45 27.12
N ILE A 363 17.67 -3.06 27.03
CA ILE A 363 17.75 -4.50 26.79
C ILE A 363 17.14 -5.20 28.02
N PRO A 364 16.02 -5.93 27.88
CA PRO A 364 15.42 -6.62 29.01
C PRO A 364 16.48 -7.52 29.63
N ALA A 365 16.58 -7.48 30.96
CA ALA A 365 17.49 -8.36 31.67
C ALA A 365 17.22 -9.80 31.17
N PRO A 366 18.27 -10.57 30.82
CA PRO A 366 18.05 -11.96 30.41
C PRO A 366 17.16 -12.61 31.48
N PRO A 367 16.17 -13.43 31.09
CA PRO A 367 15.27 -14.05 32.05
C PRO A 367 16.17 -14.65 33.12
N THR A 368 16.11 -14.10 34.32
CA THR A 368 16.92 -14.62 35.42
C THR A 368 16.38 -16.02 35.56
N ASP A 369 17.15 -17.03 35.11
CA ASP A 369 16.81 -18.44 35.23
C ASP A 369 16.30 -18.57 36.64
N GLY A 370 14.97 -18.65 36.75
CA GLY A 370 14.27 -18.57 38.02
C GLY A 370 14.70 -19.83 38.68
N GLY A 371 15.79 -19.71 39.46
CA GLY A 371 16.58 -20.83 39.90
C GLY A 371 15.57 -21.78 40.46
N ALA A 372 15.42 -22.92 39.80
CA ALA A 372 14.70 -24.02 40.37
C ALA A 372 15.40 -24.22 41.70
N SER A 373 14.85 -23.65 42.77
CA SER A 373 15.19 -23.97 44.13
C SER A 373 14.64 -25.37 44.33
N GLY A 374 15.26 -26.31 43.63
CA GLY A 374 15.24 -27.71 43.93
C GLY A 374 15.83 -27.79 45.32
N ASP A 375 14.94 -27.93 46.27
CA ASP A 375 15.14 -28.70 47.48
C ASP A 375 15.81 -30.03 47.06
N ALA A 376 17.15 -30.01 47.13
CA ALA A 376 18.01 -31.11 46.71
C ALA A 376 18.05 -32.15 47.82
N GLY A 377 17.18 -33.15 47.71
CA GLY A 377 17.44 -34.48 48.26
C GLY A 377 18.78 -34.99 47.73
N ALA A 378 19.72 -35.22 48.65
CA ALA A 378 21.09 -35.62 48.39
C ALA A 378 21.19 -36.93 47.58
N GLY A 379 21.98 -36.89 46.49
CA GLY A 379 22.49 -38.06 45.79
C GLY A 379 23.92 -37.79 45.31
N PRO A 380 24.90 -38.68 45.55
CA PRO A 380 26.31 -38.37 45.34
C PRO A 380 26.72 -38.31 43.86
N THR A 381 27.41 -37.22 43.57
CA THR A 381 28.28 -36.91 42.42
C THR A 381 29.13 -38.07 41.90
N THR A 382 29.14 -38.24 40.57
CA THR A 382 30.31 -38.75 39.83
C THR A 382 30.56 -37.84 38.63
N ALA A 383 31.77 -37.28 38.58
CA ALA A 383 32.23 -36.29 37.62
C ALA A 383 32.76 -36.92 36.33
N VAL A 384 32.47 -36.32 35.17
CA VAL A 384 33.26 -36.45 33.94
C VAL A 384 33.25 -35.12 33.17
N LEU A 385 34.40 -34.46 33.09
CA LEU A 385 34.67 -33.31 32.21
C LEU A 385 35.20 -33.80 30.85
N PRO A 386 34.79 -33.21 29.72
CA PRO A 386 35.64 -33.17 28.54
C PRO A 386 36.20 -31.76 28.29
N ARG A 387 37.53 -31.73 28.15
CA ARG A 387 38.33 -30.61 27.66
C ARG A 387 37.92 -30.26 26.22
N LEU A 388 37.68 -28.99 25.94
CA LEU A 388 37.61 -28.47 24.57
C LEU A 388 38.79 -27.55 24.28
N VAL A 389 39.51 -27.94 23.22
CA VAL A 389 40.81 -27.46 22.79
C VAL A 389 40.63 -26.24 21.87
N ARG A 390 41.35 -25.17 22.18
CA ARG A 390 41.59 -24.02 21.28
C ARG A 390 42.23 -24.49 19.96
N ARG A 391 41.70 -24.05 18.82
CA ARG A 391 42.50 -23.83 17.60
C ARG A 391 42.11 -22.51 16.94
N ALA A 392 43.00 -21.54 17.08
CA ALA A 392 43.12 -20.41 16.17
C ALA A 392 43.77 -20.90 14.86
N ARG A 393 43.27 -20.44 13.72
CA ARG A 393 44.03 -20.48 12.46
C ARG A 393 43.87 -19.14 11.74
N VAL A 394 44.96 -18.38 11.80
CA VAL A 394 45.30 -17.28 10.91
C VAL A 394 45.60 -17.87 9.53
N ALA A 395 45.04 -17.30 8.48
CA ALA A 395 45.54 -17.46 7.11
C ALA A 395 45.57 -16.08 6.45
N ALA A 396 46.78 -15.53 6.33
CA ALA A 396 47.12 -14.47 5.42
C ALA A 396 47.60 -15.10 4.11
N LYS A 397 47.06 -14.65 2.98
CA LYS A 397 47.84 -14.44 1.76
C LYS A 397 47.15 -13.46 0.83
#